data_AF-A0A1M7DIY8-F1
#
_entry.id   AF-A0A1M7DIY8-F1
#
_cell.length_a   1.000
_cell.length_b   1.000
_cell.length_c   1.000
_cell.angle_alpha   90.00
_cell.angle_beta   90.00
_cell.angle_gamma   90.00
#
_symmetry.space_group_name_H-M   'P 1'
#
loop_
_entity.id
_entity.type
_entity.pdbx_description
1 polymer ?
#
loop_
_entity_poly.entity_id
_entity_poly.type
_entity_poly.pdbx_seq_one_letter_code
_entity_poly.pdbx_strand_id
1 'polypeptide(L)'
;MKLARIVAPTGAGKSCAISRVIQHKDPEVEVIDILEGENPQTRQIRSPVVILDSTSSSPESTLNWLDHFRQSEGTHVHGVLLIGQTDKDNYWTEVRDDFSYDYAIDLDEYIQTSHIERVSRLSRAVEHSIRTLSPSAHPG
;
A
#
# COMPACT_ATOMS: atom_id res chain seq x y z
N MET A 1 0.91 -12.34 7.64
CA MET A 1 0.45 -11.13 6.93
C MET A 1 0.99 -11.18 5.51
N LYS A 2 0.14 -10.92 4.51
CA LYS A 2 0.55 -10.75 3.11
C LYS A 2 1.01 -9.31 2.86
N LEU A 3 1.88 -9.09 1.89
CA LEU A 3 2.41 -7.77 1.58
C LEU A 3 2.38 -7.50 0.08
N ALA A 4 1.81 -6.37 -0.31
CA ALA A 4 1.83 -5.90 -1.69
C ALA A 4 2.51 -4.52 -1.78
N ARG A 5 3.05 -4.18 -2.94
CA ARG A 5 3.70 -2.88 -3.19
C ARG A 5 3.28 -2.30 -4.54
N ILE A 6 2.93 -1.01 -4.54
CA ILE A 6 2.76 -0.21 -5.75
C ILE A 6 3.61 1.05 -5.60
N VAL A 7 4.58 1.23 -6.47
CA VAL A 7 5.31 2.49 -6.57
C VAL A 7 5.02 3.13 -7.91
N ALA A 8 4.82 4.44 -7.88
CA ALA A 8 4.58 5.22 -9.09
C ALA A 8 5.12 6.64 -8.92
N PRO A 9 5.40 7.35 -10.01
CA PRO A 9 6.03 8.66 -9.97
C PRO A 9 5.17 9.70 -9.26
N THR A 10 5.81 10.81 -8.92
CA THR A 10 5.09 11.99 -8.43
C THR A 10 4.09 12.47 -9.48
N GLY A 11 2.86 12.79 -9.06
CA GLY A 11 1.80 13.20 -9.98
C GLY A 11 1.14 12.08 -10.81
N ALA A 12 1.44 10.80 -10.54
CA ALA A 12 0.81 9.68 -11.24
C ALA A 12 -0.68 9.48 -10.90
N GLY A 13 -1.19 10.12 -9.85
CA GLY A 13 -2.59 10.02 -9.42
C GLY A 13 -2.88 8.87 -8.46
N LYS A 14 -1.90 8.47 -7.63
CA LYS A 14 -2.03 7.40 -6.62
C LYS A 14 -3.21 7.62 -5.68
N SER A 15 -3.33 8.80 -5.07
CA SER A 15 -4.44 9.14 -4.18
C SER A 15 -5.80 9.09 -4.88
N CYS A 16 -5.88 9.51 -6.15
CA CYS A 16 -7.11 9.39 -6.96
C CYS A 16 -7.46 7.93 -7.22
N ALA A 17 -6.45 7.09 -7.49
CA ALA A 17 -6.65 5.67 -7.75
C ALA A 17 -7.13 4.92 -6.50
N ILE A 18 -6.53 5.19 -5.33
CA ILE A 18 -6.96 4.66 -4.04
C ILE A 18 -8.39 5.10 -3.75
N SER A 19 -8.66 6.40 -3.83
CA SER A 19 -9.99 6.99 -3.59
C SER A 19 -11.06 6.31 -4.45
N ARG A 20 -10.76 6.07 -5.73
CA ARG A 20 -11.69 5.41 -6.66
C ARG A 20 -12.02 3.98 -6.22
N VAL A 21 -11.05 3.23 -5.71
CA VAL A 21 -11.25 1.84 -5.27
C VAL A 21 -12.00 1.80 -3.94
N ILE A 22 -11.62 2.62 -2.96
CA ILE A 22 -12.25 2.61 -1.62
C ILE A 22 -13.64 3.26 -1.60
N GLN A 23 -13.94 4.21 -2.50
CA GLN A 23 -15.27 4.83 -2.61
C GLN A 23 -16.38 3.81 -2.90
N HIS A 24 -16.02 2.64 -3.44
CA HIS A 24 -16.95 1.55 -3.72
C HIS A 24 -17.22 0.65 -2.49
N LYS A 25 -16.87 1.12 -1.28
CA LYS A 25 -17.22 0.53 0.02
C LYS A 25 -16.78 -0.91 0.19
N ASP A 26 -15.47 -1.12 0.22
CA ASP A 26 -14.94 -2.30 0.89
C ASP A 26 -14.66 -1.92 2.36
N PRO A 27 -15.53 -2.26 3.33
CA PRO A 27 -15.32 -1.94 4.74
C PRO A 27 -14.07 -2.63 5.32
N GLU A 28 -13.44 -3.51 4.55
CA GLU A 28 -12.28 -4.30 4.91
C GLU A 28 -10.94 -3.58 4.69
N VAL A 29 -10.96 -2.34 4.18
CA VAL A 29 -9.74 -1.58 3.84
C VAL A 29 -9.63 -0.30 4.66
N GLU A 30 -8.53 -0.11 5.38
CA GLU A 30 -8.15 1.15 6.03
C GLU A 30 -7.00 1.80 5.25
N VAL A 31 -7.03 3.12 5.06
CA VAL A 31 -5.92 3.89 4.48
C VAL A 31 -5.22 4.65 5.59
N ILE A 32 -3.90 4.52 5.66
CA ILE A 32 -3.04 5.17 6.66
C ILE A 32 -1.96 5.94 5.91
N ASP A 33 -1.98 7.25 6.07
CA ASP A 33 -0.89 8.12 5.65
C ASP A 33 0.18 8.13 6.76
N ILE A 34 1.38 7.62 6.47
CA ILE A 34 2.45 7.61 7.47
C ILE A 34 2.94 9.04 7.69
N LEU A 35 2.87 9.50 8.94
CA LEU A 35 3.53 10.73 9.38
C LEU A 35 4.89 10.40 10.02
N GLU A 36 5.91 11.22 9.74
CA GLU A 36 7.22 11.08 10.38
C GLU A 36 7.12 11.17 11.90
N GLY A 37 7.73 10.20 12.59
CA GLY A 37 7.70 10.11 14.06
C GLY A 37 6.38 9.61 14.67
N GLU A 38 5.41 9.19 13.85
CA GLU A 38 4.19 8.56 14.33
C GLU A 38 4.49 7.18 14.95
N ASN A 39 3.96 6.93 16.16
CA ASN A 39 4.08 5.62 16.80
C ASN A 39 2.87 4.73 16.46
N PRO A 40 3.07 3.65 15.67
CA PRO A 40 1.97 2.78 15.23
C PRO A 40 1.26 2.08 16.40
N GLN A 41 1.93 1.87 17.52
CA GLN A 41 1.36 1.22 18.72
C GLN A 41 0.20 2.01 19.35
N THR A 42 0.10 3.31 19.06
CA THR A 42 -0.97 4.17 19.59
C THR A 42 -2.25 4.13 18.75
N ARG A 43 -2.21 3.53 17.55
CA ARG A 43 -3.32 3.50 16.63
C ARG A 43 -4.12 2.21 16.76
N GLN A 44 -5.44 2.33 16.84
CA GLN A 44 -6.32 1.16 16.78
C GLN A 44 -6.67 0.84 15.33
N ILE A 45 -6.19 -0.30 14.84
CA ILE A 45 -6.43 -0.78 13.48
C ILE A 45 -7.61 -1.74 13.48
N ARG A 46 -8.60 -1.50 12.61
CA ARG A 46 -9.86 -2.26 12.59
C ARG A 46 -10.08 -3.05 11.31
N SER A 47 -9.33 -2.72 10.27
CA SER A 47 -9.48 -3.34 8.95
C SER A 47 -8.49 -4.49 8.74
N PRO A 48 -8.92 -5.59 8.10
CA PRO A 48 -8.04 -6.70 7.76
C PRO A 48 -7.04 -6.38 6.64
N VAL A 49 -7.33 -5.40 5.79
CA VAL A 49 -6.41 -4.90 4.78
C VAL A 49 -6.08 -3.44 5.09
N VAL A 50 -4.80 -3.10 5.04
CA VAL A 50 -4.33 -1.72 5.26
C VAL A 50 -3.59 -1.25 4.01
N ILE A 51 -3.97 -0.10 3.48
CA ILE A 51 -3.17 0.65 2.51
C ILE A 51 -2.32 1.62 3.29
N LEU A 52 -1.01 1.43 3.23
CA LEU A 52 -0.03 2.24 3.92
C LEU A 52 0.64 3.18 2.91
N ASP A 53 0.21 4.44 2.90
CA ASP A 53 0.80 5.46 2.04
C ASP A 53 2.12 5.95 2.64
N SER A 54 3.20 5.53 1.98
CA SER A 54 4.58 5.81 2.35
C SER A 54 5.23 6.83 1.39
N THR A 55 4.41 7.55 0.61
CA THR A 55 4.87 8.59 -0.35
C THR A 55 5.73 9.64 0.36
N SER A 56 5.36 10.04 1.58
CA SER A 56 6.04 11.13 2.30
C SER A 56 6.90 10.67 3.47
N SER A 57 7.01 9.36 3.71
CA SER A 57 7.75 8.82 4.86
C SER A 57 9.15 8.32 4.51
N SER A 58 9.92 8.03 5.55
CA SER A 58 11.20 7.35 5.59
C SER A 58 11.03 5.82 5.59
N PRO A 59 12.05 5.06 5.15
CA PRO A 59 12.03 3.59 5.22
C PRO A 59 11.83 3.11 6.66
N GLU A 60 12.54 3.72 7.62
CA GLU A 60 12.44 3.39 9.05
C GLU A 60 11.02 3.53 9.59
N SER A 61 10.34 4.65 9.32
CA SER A 61 8.94 4.82 9.74
C SER A 61 8.04 3.73 9.16
N THR A 62 8.30 3.33 7.91
CA THR A 62 7.48 2.32 7.22
C THR A 62 7.75 0.91 7.74
N LEU A 63 9.01 0.59 8.03
CA LEU A 63 9.40 -0.65 8.69
C LEU A 63 8.79 -0.75 10.09
N ASN A 64 8.79 0.34 10.86
CA ASN A 64 8.16 0.38 12.18
C ASN A 64 6.66 0.06 12.12
N TRP A 65 5.95 0.60 11.12
CA TRP A 65 4.55 0.25 10.85
C TRP A 65 4.36 -1.23 10.49
N LEU A 66 5.22 -1.76 9.61
CA LEU A 66 5.15 -3.17 9.20
C LEU A 66 5.45 -4.13 10.35
N ASP A 67 6.43 -3.82 11.19
CA ASP A 67 6.77 -4.58 12.39
C ASP A 67 5.63 -4.56 13.41
N HIS A 68 4.97 -3.41 13.60
CA HIS A 68 3.78 -3.33 14.43
C HIS A 68 2.68 -4.30 13.98
N PHE A 69 2.39 -4.37 12.68
CA PHE A 69 1.39 -5.31 12.15
C PHE A 69 1.82 -6.79 12.27
N ARG A 70 3.13 -7.09 12.25
CA ARG A 70 3.64 -8.46 12.43
C ARG A 70 3.57 -8.92 13.89
N GLN A 71 3.87 -8.02 14.82
CA GLN A 71 4.08 -8.36 16.23
C GLN A 71 2.82 -8.24 17.08
N SER A 72 1.83 -7.45 16.63
CA SER A 72 0.64 -7.21 17.43
C SER A 72 -0.31 -8.41 17.37
N GLU A 73 -0.33 -9.19 18.45
CA GLU A 73 -1.26 -10.33 18.68
C GLU A 73 -2.75 -9.91 18.65
N GLY A 74 -3.07 -8.61 18.50
CA GLY A 74 -4.43 -8.08 18.39
C GLY A 74 -4.78 -7.43 17.04
N THR A 75 -3.80 -7.14 16.18
CA THR A 75 -4.09 -6.59 14.84
C THR A 75 -4.57 -7.72 13.93
N HIS A 76 -5.84 -7.71 13.56
CA HIS A 76 -6.43 -8.65 12.61
C HIS A 76 -6.01 -8.31 11.16
N VAL A 77 -4.81 -7.73 10.97
CA VAL A 77 -4.31 -7.31 9.66
C VAL A 77 -3.79 -8.53 8.92
N HIS A 78 -4.56 -8.94 7.91
CA HIS A 78 -4.23 -10.03 7.02
C HIS A 78 -3.26 -9.59 5.92
N GLY A 79 -3.36 -8.34 5.46
CA GLY A 79 -2.48 -7.84 4.43
C GLY A 79 -2.27 -6.34 4.40
N VAL A 80 -1.11 -5.93 3.90
CA VAL A 80 -0.71 -4.53 3.76
C VAL A 80 -0.36 -4.24 2.31
N LEU A 81 -0.89 -3.14 1.78
CA LEU A 81 -0.49 -2.58 0.49
C LEU A 81 0.36 -1.33 0.76
N LEU A 82 1.65 -1.42 0.46
CA LEU A 82 2.57 -0.28 0.47
C LEU A 82 2.38 0.54 -0.81
N ILE A 83 2.20 1.84 -0.65
CA ILE A 83 2.15 2.78 -1.77
C ILE A 83 3.23 3.84 -1.61
N GLY A 84 3.97 4.14 -2.67
CA GLY A 84 4.85 5.30 -2.64
C GLY A 84 5.46 5.68 -3.99
N GLN A 85 6.64 6.29 -3.98
CA GLN A 85 7.23 6.94 -5.16
C GLN A 85 8.42 6.19 -5.73
N THR A 86 8.52 6.12 -7.06
CA THR A 86 9.63 5.49 -7.79
C THR A 86 10.96 6.24 -7.66
N ASP A 87 10.92 7.54 -7.39
CA ASP A 87 12.08 8.44 -7.36
C ASP A 87 12.89 8.39 -6.04
N LYS A 88 12.54 7.50 -5.11
CA LYS A 88 13.32 7.25 -3.89
C LYS A 88 14.24 6.04 -4.09
N ASP A 89 15.34 6.24 -4.81
CA ASP A 89 16.23 5.18 -5.35
C ASP A 89 16.67 4.09 -4.35
N ASN A 90 16.84 4.41 -3.06
CA ASN A 90 17.25 3.43 -2.05
C ASN A 90 16.13 2.99 -1.11
N TYR A 91 15.02 3.72 -1.07
CA TYR A 91 13.95 3.51 -0.10
C TYR A 91 13.35 2.10 -0.20
N TRP A 92 13.00 1.67 -1.42
CA TRP A 92 12.32 0.38 -1.61
C TRP A 92 13.26 -0.80 -1.51
N THR A 93 14.55 -0.57 -1.75
CA THR A 93 15.58 -1.58 -1.54
C THR A 93 15.67 -1.92 -0.05
N GLU A 94 15.75 -0.90 0.81
CA GLU A 94 15.78 -1.08 2.27
C GLU A 94 14.52 -1.78 2.79
N VAL A 95 13.32 -1.40 2.32
CA VAL A 95 12.07 -2.07 2.74
C VAL A 95 11.96 -3.51 2.22
N ARG A 96 12.53 -3.80 1.05
CA ARG A 96 12.46 -5.14 0.42
C ARG A 96 13.36 -6.15 1.12
N ASP A 97 14.50 -5.74 1.65
CA ASP A 97 15.45 -6.67 2.26
C ASP A 97 14.87 -7.37 3.50
N ASP A 98 13.89 -6.75 4.16
CA ASP A 98 13.21 -7.29 5.34
C ASP A 98 11.90 -8.05 5.04
N PHE A 99 11.36 -7.96 3.81
CA PHE A 99 10.03 -8.49 3.47
C PHE A 99 9.92 -9.08 2.05
N SER A 100 9.26 -10.23 1.91
CA SER A 100 8.83 -10.75 0.61
C SER A 100 7.46 -10.19 0.21
N TYR A 101 7.31 -9.75 -1.04
CA TYR A 101 6.03 -9.29 -1.58
C TYR A 101 5.25 -10.42 -2.24
N ASP A 102 3.96 -10.56 -1.90
CA ASP A 102 2.99 -11.38 -2.63
C ASP A 102 2.65 -10.77 -4.00
N TYR A 103 2.69 -9.43 -4.09
CA TYR A 103 2.51 -8.68 -5.32
C TYR A 103 3.33 -7.40 -5.30
N ALA A 104 4.09 -7.12 -6.35
CA ALA A 104 4.83 -5.87 -6.47
C ALA A 104 4.76 -5.36 -7.90
N ILE A 105 4.53 -4.05 -8.05
CA ILE A 105 4.60 -3.39 -9.34
C ILE A 105 5.32 -2.05 -9.22
N ASP A 106 6.27 -1.87 -10.13
CA ASP A 106 6.95 -0.61 -10.39
C ASP A 106 6.33 -0.02 -11.64
N LEU A 107 5.62 1.09 -11.50
CA LEU A 107 5.06 1.81 -12.63
C LEU A 107 6.07 2.88 -13.04
N ASP A 108 7.04 2.51 -13.88
CA ASP A 108 8.05 3.47 -14.35
C ASP A 108 7.44 4.65 -15.12
N GLU A 109 8.14 5.78 -15.03
CA GLU A 109 7.78 7.07 -15.59
C GLU A 109 7.49 7.02 -17.10
N TYR A 110 6.45 7.75 -17.50
CA TYR A 110 6.16 8.14 -18.88
C TYR A 110 5.89 7.01 -19.89
N ILE A 111 4.75 6.35 -19.74
CA ILE A 111 4.01 5.99 -20.95
C ILE A 111 3.25 7.26 -21.35
N GLN A 112 3.39 7.69 -22.61
CA GLN A 112 2.65 8.80 -23.25
C GLN A 112 1.14 8.51 -23.25
N THR A 113 0.57 8.40 -22.05
CA THR A 113 -0.81 8.03 -21.78
C THR A 113 -1.42 9.17 -21.00
N SER A 114 -2.70 9.39 -21.26
CA SER A 114 -3.45 10.43 -20.60
C SER A 114 -3.45 10.22 -19.07
N HIS A 115 -3.68 11.30 -18.32
CA HIS A 115 -3.88 11.21 -16.87
C HIS A 115 -4.96 10.17 -16.48
N ILE A 116 -6.01 10.06 -17.29
CA ILE A 116 -7.13 9.12 -17.09
C ILE A 116 -6.64 7.66 -17.17
N GLU A 117 -5.80 7.34 -18.15
CA GLU A 117 -5.25 5.99 -18.32
C GLU A 117 -4.29 5.62 -17.19
N ARG A 118 -3.45 6.57 -16.74
CA ARG A 118 -2.55 6.36 -15.60
C ARG A 118 -3.33 6.04 -14.32
N VAL A 119 -4.33 6.85 -13.98
CA VAL A 119 -5.20 6.61 -12.82
C VAL A 119 -5.94 5.27 -12.96
N SER A 120 -6.42 4.94 -14.15
CA SER A 120 -7.15 3.68 -14.38
C SER A 120 -6.26 2.45 -14.19
N ARG A 121 -5.00 2.50 -14.63
CA ARG A 121 -4.03 1.42 -14.40
C ARG A 121 -3.67 1.29 -12.92
N LEU A 122 -3.44 2.42 -12.23
CA LEU A 122 -3.22 2.43 -10.79
C LEU A 122 -4.42 1.85 -10.03
N SER A 123 -5.66 2.21 -10.38
CA SER A 123 -6.86 1.66 -9.74
C SER A 123 -6.94 0.15 -9.89
N ARG A 124 -6.64 -0.39 -11.09
CA ARG A 124 -6.60 -1.84 -11.31
C ARG A 124 -5.52 -2.53 -10.48
N ALA A 125 -4.34 -1.92 -10.36
CA ALA A 125 -3.25 -2.44 -9.54
C ALA A 125 -3.65 -2.46 -8.05
N VAL A 126 -4.23 -1.36 -7.55
CA VAL A 126 -4.74 -1.26 -6.16
C VAL A 126 -5.81 -2.32 -5.91
N GLU A 127 -6.79 -2.46 -6.81
CA GLU A 127 -7.85 -3.45 -6.70
C GLU A 127 -7.31 -4.89 -6.70
N HIS A 128 -6.36 -5.20 -7.58
CA HIS A 128 -5.71 -6.51 -7.63
C HIS A 128 -4.92 -6.81 -6.34
N SER A 129 -4.18 -5.82 -5.82
CA SER A 129 -3.47 -5.93 -4.56
C SER A 129 -4.44 -6.24 -3.42
N ILE A 130 -5.52 -5.47 -3.26
CA ILE A 130 -6.51 -5.70 -2.19
C ILE A 130 -7.06 -7.13 -2.27
N ARG A 131 -7.50 -7.60 -3.45
CA ARG A 131 -8.00 -8.98 -3.61
C ARG A 131 -6.96 -10.04 -3.22
N THR A 132 -5.69 -9.80 -3.53
CA THR A 132 -4.59 -10.71 -3.18
C THR A 132 -4.35 -10.75 -1.67
N LEU A 133 -4.49 -9.59 -1.01
CA LEU A 133 -4.28 -9.39 0.42
C LEU A 133 -5.46 -9.85 1.29
N SER A 134 -6.69 -9.78 0.76
CA SER A 134 -7.89 -10.15 1.51
C SER A 134 -7.89 -11.64 1.92
N PRO A 135 -8.40 -11.97 3.12
CA PRO A 135 -8.37 -13.32 3.67
C PRO A 135 -9.30 -14.34 2.98
N SER A 136 -10.12 -13.96 1.99
CA SER A 136 -11.02 -14.88 1.29
C SER A 136 -11.43 -14.38 -0.10
N ALA A 137 -10.61 -14.64 -1.12
CA ALA A 137 -11.10 -14.67 -2.50
C ALA A 137 -11.37 -16.15 -2.87
N HIS A 138 -12.51 -16.70 -2.42
CA HIS A 138 -13.00 -17.92 -3.05
C HIS A 138 -13.40 -17.58 -4.49
N PRO A 139 -12.91 -18.29 -5.52
CA PRO A 139 -13.50 -18.22 -6.84
C PRO A 139 -14.89 -18.87 -6.72
N GLY A 140 -15.93 -18.05 -6.79
CA GLY A 140 -17.27 -18.49 -7.18
C GLY A 140 -17.35 -18.76 -8.67
#